data_AF-A0A3L7PT71-F1
#
_entry.id   AF-A0A3L7PT71-F1
#
_cell.length_a   1.000
_cell.length_b   1.000
_cell.length_c   1.000
_cell.angle_alpha   90.00
_cell.angle_beta   90.00
_cell.angle_gamma   90.00
#
_symmetry.space_group_name_H-M   'P 1'
#
loop_
_entity.id
_entity.type
_entity.pdbx_description
1 polymer ?
#
loop_
_entity_poly.entity_id
_entity_poly.type
_entity_poly.pdbx_seq_one_letter_code
_entity_poly.pdbx_strand_id
1 'polypeptide(L)'
;DRLAQSGERTLERLLASGAPMKPVIFTGAMRPWELRKTDATQNLTEALLAVQIVSPGVYVVMHNHVLQFPGVTKDLDTMTFVKKS
;
A
#
# COMPACT_ATOMS: atom_id res chain seq x y z
N ASP A 1 -6.86 7.71 -5.85
CA ASP A 1 -5.83 8.12 -6.84
C ASP A 1 -4.48 8.54 -6.27
N ARG A 2 -4.39 9.27 -5.16
CA ARG A 2 -3.10 9.79 -4.65
C ARG A 2 -2.32 8.85 -3.70
N LEU A 3 -2.69 7.57 -3.61
CA LEU A 3 -2.10 6.63 -2.64
C LEU A 3 -0.58 6.55 -2.77
N ALA A 4 -0.06 6.42 -4.00
CA ALA A 4 1.39 6.39 -4.24
C ALA A 4 2.09 7.64 -3.67
N GLN A 5 1.53 8.82 -3.91
CA GLN A 5 2.08 10.08 -3.40
C GLN A 5 2.02 10.13 -1.87
N SER A 6 0.91 9.71 -1.26
CA SER A 6 0.76 9.65 0.19
C SER A 6 1.77 8.69 0.83
N GLY A 7 2.03 7.54 0.22
CA GLY A 7 3.04 6.59 0.70
C GLY A 7 4.44 7.16 0.69
N GLU A 8 4.85 7.81 -0.42
CA GLU A 8 6.14 8.50 -0.52
C GLU A 8 6.27 9.60 0.56
N ARG A 9 5.26 10.46 0.70
CA ARG A 9 5.28 11.52 1.71
C ARG A 9 5.31 11.00 3.14
N THR A 10 4.64 9.88 3.42
CA THR A 10 4.69 9.25 4.74
C THR A 10 6.09 8.69 5.02
N LEU A 11 6.72 8.03 4.04
CA LEU A 11 8.08 7.54 4.19
C LEU A 11 9.06 8.70 4.42
N GLU A 12 9.01 9.75 3.60
CA GLU A 12 9.84 10.96 3.75
C GLU A 12 9.73 11.55 5.16
N ARG A 13 8.50 11.69 5.68
CA ARG A 13 8.27 12.23 7.03
C ARG A 13 8.82 11.34 8.13
N LEU A 14 8.65 10.02 8.01
CA LEU A 14 9.17 9.08 9.01
C LEU A 14 10.70 9.05 9.02
N LEU A 15 11.33 9.12 7.85
CA LEU A 15 12.78 9.24 7.72
C LEU A 15 13.30 10.57 8.28
N ALA A 16 12.59 11.68 8.05
CA ALA A 16 12.95 12.97 8.63
C ALA A 16 12.86 12.97 10.17
N SER A 17 12.00 12.13 10.75
CA SER A 17 11.92 11.89 12.20
C SER A 17 12.83 10.76 12.71
N GLY A 18 13.69 10.19 11.85
CA GLY A 18 14.57 9.07 12.16
C GLY A 18 14.36 7.89 11.20
N ALA A 19 13.55 6.92 11.58
CA ALA A 19 13.19 5.78 10.74
C ALA A 19 11.81 5.20 11.13
N PRO A 20 11.11 4.51 10.22
CA PRO A 20 9.91 3.75 10.57
C PRO A 20 10.24 2.69 11.63
N MET A 21 9.60 2.77 12.80
CA MET A 21 9.75 1.78 13.89
C MET A 21 8.70 0.67 13.84
N LYS A 22 7.65 0.85 13.04
CA LYS A 22 6.56 -0.09 12.83
C LYS A 22 6.20 -0.14 11.35
N PRO A 23 5.59 -1.24 10.87
CA PRO A 23 5.05 -1.29 9.53
C PRO A 23 3.84 -0.34 9.40
N VAL A 24 3.80 0.40 8.30
CA VAL A 24 2.68 1.25 7.88
C VAL A 24 2.22 0.76 6.52
N ILE A 25 0.97 0.30 6.45
CA ILE A 25 0.41 -0.26 5.22
C ILE A 25 -0.69 0.65 4.69
N PHE A 26 -0.50 1.13 3.47
CA PHE A 26 -1.55 1.69 2.65
C PHE A 26 -2.28 0.56 1.93
N THR A 27 -3.60 0.64 1.90
CA THR A 27 -4.44 -0.25 1.10
C THR A 27 -5.63 0.55 0.57
N GLY A 28 -6.46 -0.09 -0.22
CA GLY A 28 -7.66 0.52 -0.78
C GLY A 28 -8.40 -0.47 -1.64
N ALA A 29 -9.25 0.04 -2.50
CA ALA A 29 -9.99 -0.74 -3.46
C ALA A 29 -10.16 0.05 -4.75
N MET A 30 -10.21 -0.64 -5.88
CA MET A 30 -10.60 -0.05 -7.16
C MET A 30 -12.12 0.00 -7.31
N ARG A 31 -12.85 -0.83 -6.55
CA ARG A 31 -14.31 -0.82 -6.49
C ARG A 31 -14.81 -0.44 -5.10
N PRO A 32 -15.88 0.36 -4.98
CA PRO A 32 -16.50 0.67 -3.69
C PRO A 32 -16.79 -0.60 -2.87
N TRP A 33 -16.65 -0.51 -1.56
CA TRP A 33 -16.83 -1.64 -0.63
C TRP A 33 -18.26 -2.18 -0.67
N GLU A 34 -19.24 -1.32 -0.90
CA GLU A 34 -20.68 -1.62 -0.91
C GLU A 34 -21.09 -2.52 -2.08
N LEU A 35 -20.23 -2.69 -3.09
CA LEU A 35 -20.50 -3.56 -4.22
C LEU A 35 -20.23 -5.03 -3.87
N ARG A 36 -21.18 -5.92 -4.21
CA ARG A 36 -21.02 -7.39 -4.03
C ARG A 36 -19.76 -7.95 -4.69
N LYS A 37 -19.28 -7.32 -5.77
CA LYS A 37 -18.04 -7.68 -6.47
C LYS A 37 -16.98 -6.59 -6.22
N THR A 38 -16.44 -6.56 -5.01
CA THR A 38 -15.38 -5.63 -4.58
C THR A 38 -14.08 -6.36 -4.29
N ASP A 39 -12.96 -5.72 -4.59
CA ASP A 39 -11.60 -6.12 -4.20
C ASP A 39 -11.26 -5.71 -2.76
N ALA A 40 -12.09 -4.86 -2.15
CA ALA A 40 -11.79 -4.23 -0.88
C ALA A 40 -11.61 -5.22 0.28
N THR A 41 -12.43 -6.29 0.35
CA THR A 41 -12.31 -7.32 1.39
C THR A 41 -10.97 -8.04 1.31
N GLN A 42 -10.57 -8.45 0.10
CA GLN A 42 -9.31 -9.17 -0.12
C GLN A 42 -8.11 -8.26 0.18
N ASN A 43 -8.11 -7.02 -0.33
CA ASN A 43 -7.03 -6.06 -0.05
C ASN A 43 -6.89 -5.74 1.45
N LEU A 44 -8.01 -5.58 2.17
CA LEU A 44 -7.99 -5.35 3.61
C LEU A 44 -7.48 -6.56 4.39
N THR A 45 -7.93 -7.77 4.05
CA THR A 45 -7.43 -9.01 4.67
C THR A 45 -5.92 -9.14 4.46
N GLU A 46 -5.43 -8.92 3.24
CA GLU A 46 -4.00 -8.97 2.95
C GLU A 46 -3.21 -7.90 3.71
N ALA A 47 -3.73 -6.67 3.81
CA ALA A 47 -3.09 -5.60 4.58
C ALA A 47 -2.97 -5.97 6.06
N LEU A 48 -4.03 -6.54 6.65
CA LEU A 48 -4.03 -6.99 8.05
C LEU A 48 -3.09 -8.18 8.28
N LEU A 49 -2.90 -9.07 7.30
CA LEU A 49 -1.90 -10.14 7.40
C LEU A 49 -0.48 -9.59 7.25
N ALA A 50 -0.24 -8.77 6.22
CA ALA A 50 1.07 -8.22 5.90
C ALA A 50 1.63 -7.38 7.06
N VAL A 51 0.80 -6.57 7.73
CA VAL A 51 1.26 -5.72 8.84
C VAL A 51 1.81 -6.51 10.03
N GLN A 52 1.46 -7.79 10.17
CA GLN A 52 1.97 -8.66 11.23
C GLN A 52 3.34 -9.27 10.92
N ILE A 53 3.72 -9.35 9.64
CA ILE A 53 4.88 -10.15 9.20
C ILE A 53 5.99 -9.31 8.56
N VAL A 54 5.68 -8.14 8.01
CA VAL A 54 6.69 -7.31 7.34
C VAL A 54 7.51 -6.50 8.35
N SER A 55 8.79 -6.31 8.04
CA SER A 55 9.67 -5.42 8.81
C SER A 55 9.15 -3.97 8.82
N PRO A 56 9.52 -3.16 9.82
CA PRO A 56 9.22 -1.74 9.83
C PRO A 56 9.53 -1.04 8.50
N GLY A 57 8.59 -0.22 8.02
CA GLY A 57 8.64 0.39 6.70
C GLY A 57 7.26 0.86 6.25
N VAL A 58 7.21 1.50 5.08
CA VAL A 58 5.95 1.95 4.45
C VAL A 58 5.68 1.10 3.23
N TYR A 59 4.47 0.56 3.12
CA TYR A 59 4.08 -0.38 2.07
C TYR A 59 2.72 0.00 1.47
N VAL A 60 2.46 -0.48 0.25
CA VAL A 60 1.11 -0.68 -0.25
C VAL A 60 0.83 -2.18 -0.34
N VAL A 61 -0.38 -2.58 0.05
CA VAL A 61 -0.89 -3.94 -0.11
C VAL A 61 -2.22 -3.92 -0.84
N MET A 62 -2.19 -4.37 -2.09
CA MET A 62 -3.36 -4.52 -2.96
C MET A 62 -3.10 -5.62 -4.01
N HIS A 63 -4.16 -6.35 -4.37
CA HIS A 63 -4.16 -7.38 -5.41
C HIS A 63 -3.02 -8.41 -5.30
N ASN A 64 -2.82 -9.00 -4.11
CA ASN A 64 -1.77 -10.00 -3.83
C ASN A 64 -0.32 -9.47 -3.90
N HIS A 65 -0.11 -8.15 -3.93
CA HIS A 65 1.22 -7.55 -3.92
C HIS A 65 1.49 -6.82 -2.60
N VAL A 66 2.66 -7.06 -2.02
CA VAL A 66 3.21 -6.28 -0.90
C VAL A 66 4.39 -5.49 -1.44
N LEU A 67 4.19 -4.19 -1.70
CA LEU A 67 5.20 -3.33 -2.32
C LEU A 67 5.69 -2.30 -1.32
N GLN A 68 7.00 -2.27 -1.05
CA GLN A 68 7.62 -1.30 -0.15
C GLN A 68 7.94 0.00 -0.89
N PHE A 69 7.61 1.14 -0.28
CA PHE A 69 8.09 2.46 -0.71
C PHE A 69 9.58 2.62 -0.40
N PRO A 70 10.36 3.40 -1.19
CA PRO A 70 9.91 4.25 -2.29
C PRO A 70 9.79 3.48 -3.62
N GLY A 71 9.30 4.18 -4.65
CA GLY A 71 9.28 3.70 -6.05
C GLY A 71 8.00 2.99 -6.46
N VAL A 72 6.92 3.11 -5.67
CA VAL A 72 5.62 2.51 -5.97
C VAL A 72 4.78 3.48 -6.80
N THR A 73 4.22 2.99 -7.91
CA THR A 73 3.36 3.80 -8.80
C THR A 73 2.06 3.07 -9.12
N LYS A 74 0.96 3.82 -9.33
CA LYS A 74 -0.30 3.27 -9.83
C LYS A 74 -0.16 3.02 -11.33
N ASP A 75 -0.36 1.78 -11.75
CA ASP A 75 -0.54 1.41 -13.14
C ASP A 75 -2.04 1.57 -13.47
N LEU A 76 -2.33 2.45 -14.43
CA LEU A 76 -3.69 2.77 -14.84
C LEU A 76 -4.27 1.76 -15.83
N ASP A 77 -3.41 1.04 -16.57
CA ASP A 77 -3.86 0.05 -17.55
C ASP A 77 -4.37 -1.20 -16.84
N THR A 78 -3.67 -1.61 -15.79
CA THR A 78 -4.04 -2.78 -14.97
C THR A 78 -4.81 -2.42 -13.71
N MET A 79 -5.01 -1.13 -13.42
CA MET A 79 -5.67 -0.62 -12.22
C MET A 79 -5.10 -1.21 -10.93
N THR A 80 -3.76 -1.27 -10.83
CA THR A 80 -3.04 -1.82 -9.67
C THR A 80 -1.82 -0.96 -9.31
N PHE A 81 -1.02 -1.41 -8.34
CA PHE A 81 0.25 -0.79 -8.00
C PHE A 81 1.42 -1.67 -8.43
N VAL A 82 2.48 -1.03 -8.91
CA VAL A 82 3.73 -1.67 -9.34
C VAL A 82 4.92 -0.93 -8.76
N LYS A 83 6.06 -1.61 -8.63
CA LYS A 83 7.33 -0.99 -8.24
C LYS A 83 8.17 -0.77 -9.50
N LYS A 84 8.58 0.47 -9.75
CA LYS A 84 9.52 0.76 -10.84
C LYS A 84 10.91 0.27 -10.43
N SER A 85 11.53 -0.54 -11.30
CA SER A 85 12.90 -1.02 -11.17
C SER A 85 13.91 0.10 -11.38
#